data_AF-A0A3T0RUC8-F1
#
_entry.id   AF-A0A3T0RUC8-F1
#
_cell.length_a   1.000
_cell.length_b   1.000
_cell.length_c   1.000
_cell.angle_alpha   90.00
_cell.angle_beta   90.00
_cell.angle_gamma   90.00
#
_symmetry.space_group_name_H-M   'P 1'
#
loop_
_entity.id
_entity.type
_entity.pdbx_description
1 polymer ?
#
loop_
_entity_poly.entity_id
_entity_poly.type
_entity_poly.pdbx_seq_one_letter_code
_entity_poly.pdbx_strand_id
1 'polypeptide(L)'
;MDIKARLKQSLQQHKYFVFMFFFFIFVYIYTTVGSDVKPAAQEKLLTMDTLIPNGYALVPIELENIAAIASLIEGYGVVDIYLGKSASGRSKKIFQKVKILRAPNNPHAYSLLLPDNLSSVLMQYDGPFFAVIQNKSETSANPAIDEHVQTKKTVKIEYNGG
;
A
#
# COMPACT_ATOMS: atom_id res chain seq x y z
N MET A 1 33.02 63.85 21.27
CA MET A 1 33.43 63.21 20.00
C MET A 1 32.20 62.65 19.33
N ASP A 2 31.91 63.10 18.12
CA ASP A 2 30.65 62.82 17.42
C ASP A 2 30.71 61.43 16.74
N ILE A 3 29.98 60.47 17.32
CA ILE A 3 29.95 59.06 16.89
C ILE A 3 29.43 58.94 15.46
N LYS A 4 28.52 59.83 15.04
CA LYS A 4 27.91 59.81 13.70
C LYS A 4 28.92 60.14 12.61
N ALA A 5 29.86 61.06 12.89
CA ALA A 5 30.89 61.46 11.94
C ALA A 5 31.89 60.31 11.67
N ARG A 6 32.29 59.59 12.72
CA ARG A 6 33.18 58.42 12.61
C ARG A 6 32.52 57.26 11.87
N LEU A 7 31.22 57.02 12.12
CA LEU A 7 30.46 55.99 11.43
C LEU A 7 30.37 56.29 9.92
N LYS A 8 30.06 57.54 9.56
CA LYS A 8 29.97 57.97 8.15
C LYS A 8 31.32 57.86 7.41
N GLN A 9 32.43 58.16 8.08
CA GLN A 9 33.77 58.04 7.53
C GLN A 9 34.19 56.57 7.36
N SER A 10 33.87 55.72 8.33
CA SER A 10 34.13 54.27 8.27
C SER A 10 33.31 53.59 7.16
N LEU A 11 32.05 53.98 6.96
CA LEU A 11 31.22 53.48 5.85
C LEU A 11 31.79 53.88 4.48
N GLN A 12 32.47 55.04 4.38
CA GLN A 12 33.06 55.50 3.13
C GLN A 12 34.33 54.73 2.75
N GLN A 13 35.13 54.30 3.72
CA GLN A 13 36.37 53.54 3.46
C GLN A 13 36.10 52.06 3.15
N HIS A 14 35.01 51.50 3.66
CA HIS A 14 34.68 50.07 3.50
C HIS A 14 33.44 49.83 2.63
N LYS A 15 33.16 50.70 1.64
CA LYS A 15 31.99 50.59 0.74
C LYS A 15 31.86 49.20 0.10
N TYR A 16 32.96 48.63 -0.38
CA TYR A 16 32.97 47.30 -0.97
C TYR A 16 32.66 46.18 0.03
N PHE A 17 33.12 46.32 1.28
CA PHE A 17 32.86 45.34 2.33
C PHE A 17 31.40 45.34 2.75
N VAL A 18 30.80 46.54 2.88
CA VAL A 18 29.37 46.70 3.18
C VAL A 18 28.52 46.11 2.03
N PHE A 19 28.89 46.38 0.77
CA PHE A 19 28.19 45.82 -0.38
C PHE A 19 28.25 44.28 -0.42
N MET A 20 29.43 43.69 -0.19
CA MET A 20 29.62 42.25 -0.11
C MET A 20 28.77 41.62 1.01
N PHE A 21 28.71 42.25 2.19
CA PHE A 21 27.91 41.77 3.31
C PHE A 21 26.40 41.67 2.95
N PHE A 22 25.86 42.71 2.31
CA PHE A 22 24.46 42.67 1.85
C PHE A 22 24.24 41.70 0.70
N PHE A 23 25.22 41.54 -0.20
CA PHE A 23 25.16 40.55 -1.27
C PHE A 23 25.08 39.12 -0.72
N PHE A 24 25.89 38.76 0.27
CA PHE A 24 25.82 37.45 0.92
C PHE A 24 24.50 37.21 1.67
N ILE A 25 23.97 38.23 2.36
CA ILE A 25 22.64 38.14 2.99
C ILE A 25 21.56 37.91 1.94
N PHE A 26 21.61 38.63 0.81
CA PHE A 26 20.65 38.49 -0.26
C PHE A 26 20.71 37.10 -0.90
N VAL A 27 21.91 36.59 -1.20
CA VAL A 27 22.11 35.22 -1.69
C VAL A 27 21.59 34.19 -0.69
N TYR A 28 21.88 34.36 0.61
CA TYR A 28 21.39 33.48 1.66
C TYR A 28 19.86 33.47 1.77
N ILE A 29 19.21 34.64 1.65
CA ILE A 29 17.73 34.73 1.61
C ILE A 29 17.20 34.05 0.34
N TYR A 30 17.82 34.26 -0.82
CA TYR A 30 17.40 33.61 -2.07
C TYR A 30 17.52 32.09 -2.03
N THR A 31 18.57 31.54 -1.41
CA THR A 31 18.74 30.09 -1.28
C THR A 31 17.82 29.48 -0.22
N THR A 32 17.45 30.22 0.82
CA THR A 32 16.55 29.73 1.88
C THR A 32 15.07 29.89 1.57
N VAL A 33 14.65 30.93 0.84
CA VAL A 33 13.23 31.19 0.52
C VAL A 33 12.72 30.33 -0.66
N GLY A 34 13.60 29.71 -1.45
CA GLY A 34 13.23 28.81 -2.56
C GLY A 34 13.10 27.33 -2.20
N SER A 35 13.33 26.96 -0.94
CA SER A 35 13.17 25.58 -0.49
C SER A 35 11.75 25.38 0.03
N ASP A 36 10.82 25.07 -0.87
CA ASP A 36 9.62 24.30 -0.53
C ASP A 36 10.09 22.94 0.01
N VAL A 37 10.49 22.92 1.28
CA VAL A 37 10.60 21.70 2.07
C VAL A 37 9.16 21.22 2.19
N LYS A 38 8.73 20.45 1.19
CA LYS A 38 7.58 19.56 1.29
C LYS A 38 7.70 18.93 2.67
N PRO A 39 6.80 19.21 3.62
CA PRO A 39 6.94 18.70 4.97
C PRO A 39 7.07 17.20 4.83
N ALA A 40 8.21 16.67 5.27
CA ALA A 40 8.44 15.24 5.35
C ALA A 40 7.17 14.70 6.02
N ALA A 41 6.39 13.95 5.23
CA ALA A 41 5.19 13.31 5.71
C ALA A 41 5.60 12.64 7.01
N GLN A 42 5.01 13.11 8.11
CA GLN A 42 5.16 12.47 9.40
C GLN A 42 5.01 10.98 9.12
N GLU A 43 6.09 10.21 9.27
CA GLU A 43 6.04 8.77 9.43
C GLU A 43 5.28 8.54 10.73
N LYS A 44 3.97 8.74 10.63
CA LYS A 44 3.00 8.33 11.61
C LYS A 44 3.26 6.85 11.70
N LEU A 45 3.93 6.43 12.78
CA LEU A 45 4.07 5.05 13.17
C LEU A 45 2.69 4.42 12.99
N LEU A 46 2.51 3.73 11.86
CA LEU A 46 1.29 3.03 11.51
C LEU A 46 1.29 1.84 12.44
N THR A 47 0.83 2.05 13.66
CA THR A 47 0.41 0.99 14.57
C THR A 47 -0.45 0.07 13.73
N MET A 48 -0.05 -1.19 13.59
CA MET A 48 -0.63 -2.15 12.64
C MET A 48 -2.17 -2.26 12.75
N ASP A 49 -2.71 -1.94 13.92
CA ASP A 49 -4.15 -1.83 14.21
C ASP A 49 -4.88 -0.69 13.48
N THR A 50 -4.17 0.27 12.88
CA THR A 50 -4.76 1.43 12.19
C THR A 50 -4.92 1.20 10.68
N LEU A 51 -4.42 0.09 10.13
CA LEU A 51 -4.41 -0.19 8.70
C LEU A 51 -5.52 -1.13 8.23
N ILE A 52 -6.13 -1.89 9.15
CA ILE A 52 -7.19 -2.85 8.83
C ILE A 52 -8.55 -2.17 9.06
N PRO A 53 -9.40 -2.01 8.04
CA PRO A 53 -10.74 -1.45 8.22
C PRO A 53 -11.61 -2.35 9.11
N ASN A 54 -12.56 -1.75 9.83
CA ASN A 54 -13.54 -2.51 10.62
C ASN A 54 -14.29 -3.52 9.74
N GLY A 55 -14.45 -4.75 10.23
CA GLY A 55 -15.12 -5.84 9.52
C GLY A 55 -14.27 -6.54 8.45
N TYR A 56 -12.95 -6.28 8.45
CA TYR A 56 -11.98 -6.96 7.61
C TYR A 56 -10.92 -7.66 8.45
N ALA A 57 -10.39 -8.75 7.90
CA ALA A 57 -9.28 -9.50 8.43
C ALA A 57 -8.13 -9.56 7.41
N LEU A 58 -6.90 -9.58 7.91
CA LEU A 58 -5.73 -9.96 7.14
C LEU A 58 -5.49 -11.45 7.29
N VAL A 59 -5.62 -12.19 6.20
CA VAL A 59 -5.42 -13.64 6.18
C VAL A 59 -4.09 -13.95 5.48
N PRO A 60 -3.11 -14.56 6.17
CA PRO A 60 -1.87 -14.97 5.53
C PRO A 60 -2.14 -16.08 4.51
N ILE A 61 -1.46 -16.01 3.36
CA ILE A 61 -1.61 -16.99 2.30
C ILE A 61 -0.26 -17.39 1.71
N GLU A 62 -0.17 -18.64 1.27
CA GLU A 62 0.96 -19.15 0.51
C GLU A 62 0.65 -19.15 -0.99
N LEU A 63 1.51 -18.46 -1.76
CA LEU A 63 1.36 -18.31 -3.20
C LEU A 63 2.43 -19.10 -3.94
N GLU A 64 2.00 -20.02 -4.81
CA GLU A 64 2.91 -20.86 -5.60
C GLU A 64 3.70 -20.01 -6.62
N ASN A 65 3.06 -18.97 -7.19
CA ASN A 65 3.65 -18.12 -8.21
C ASN A 65 4.29 -16.84 -7.67
N ILE A 66 4.71 -16.82 -6.40
CA ILE A 66 5.17 -15.57 -5.76
C ILE A 66 6.41 -14.97 -6.43
N ALA A 67 7.36 -15.81 -6.85
CA ALA A 67 8.58 -15.36 -7.53
C ALA A 67 8.28 -14.58 -8.82
N ALA A 68 7.17 -14.89 -9.50
CA ALA A 68 6.78 -14.22 -10.74
C ALA A 68 6.07 -12.88 -10.52
N ILE A 69 5.40 -12.70 -9.38
CA ILE A 69 4.54 -11.53 -9.13
C ILE A 69 5.12 -10.56 -8.08
N ALA A 70 6.12 -10.97 -7.31
CA ALA A 70 6.66 -10.17 -6.20
C ALA A 70 7.22 -8.82 -6.65
N SER A 71 7.85 -8.74 -7.84
CA SER A 71 8.37 -7.50 -8.40
C SER A 71 7.28 -6.51 -8.83
N LEU A 72 6.07 -7.01 -9.11
CA LEU A 72 4.94 -6.20 -9.55
C LEU A 72 4.09 -5.71 -8.37
N ILE A 73 4.19 -6.39 -7.23
CA ILE A 73 3.49 -6.05 -5.98
C ILE A 73 4.47 -5.28 -5.09
N GLU A 74 4.61 -3.97 -5.33
CA GLU A 74 5.47 -3.02 -4.59
C GLU A 74 5.00 -2.75 -3.14
N GLY A 75 4.42 -3.74 -2.46
CA GLY A 75 3.89 -3.63 -1.08
C GLY A 75 2.41 -3.97 -0.98
N TYR A 76 1.61 -3.58 -1.97
CA TYR A 76 0.20 -3.99 -2.07
C TYR A 76 -0.27 -4.02 -3.53
N GLY A 77 -1.34 -4.78 -3.79
CA GLY A 77 -1.93 -4.93 -5.11
C GLY A 77 -3.37 -5.43 -5.06
N VAL A 78 -3.99 -5.55 -6.23
CA VAL A 78 -5.29 -6.20 -6.42
C VAL A 78 -5.05 -7.46 -7.24
N VAL A 79 -5.57 -8.60 -6.78
CA VAL A 79 -5.36 -9.90 -7.41
C VAL A 79 -6.65 -10.70 -7.45
N ASP A 80 -6.72 -11.62 -8.41
CA ASP A 80 -7.64 -12.75 -8.37
C ASP A 80 -6.91 -13.95 -7.76
N ILE A 81 -7.61 -14.72 -6.92
CA ILE A 81 -7.05 -15.87 -6.21
C ILE A 81 -7.68 -17.14 -6.74
N TYR A 82 -6.82 -18.07 -7.11
CA TYR A 82 -7.17 -19.39 -7.57
C TYR A 82 -6.61 -20.45 -6.63
N LEU A 83 -7.36 -21.53 -6.44
CA LEU A 83 -6.82 -22.75 -5.90
C LEU A 83 -5.79 -23.30 -6.89
N GLY A 84 -4.64 -23.77 -6.37
CA GLY A 84 -3.70 -24.59 -7.12
C GLY A 84 -4.35 -25.86 -7.67
N LYS A 85 -3.55 -26.76 -8.25
CA LYS A 85 -4.06 -27.98 -8.91
C LYS A 85 -5.07 -28.72 -8.02
N SER A 86 -6.35 -28.52 -8.30
CA SER A 86 -7.44 -29.23 -7.65
C SER A 86 -7.39 -30.68 -8.10
N ALA A 87 -7.97 -31.61 -7.33
CA ALA A 87 -8.05 -33.03 -7.67
C ALA A 87 -8.63 -33.32 -9.08
N SER A 88 -9.37 -32.36 -9.66
CA SER A 88 -9.92 -32.41 -11.02
C SER A 88 -8.98 -31.91 -12.13
N GLY A 89 -7.76 -31.45 -11.80
CA GLY A 89 -6.79 -30.89 -12.74
C GLY A 89 -7.11 -29.48 -13.26
N ARG A 90 -8.26 -28.90 -12.89
CA ARG A 90 -8.63 -27.52 -13.25
C ARG A 90 -8.34 -26.57 -12.10
N SER A 91 -7.76 -25.41 -12.40
CA SER A 91 -7.67 -24.31 -11.43
C SER A 91 -9.06 -23.75 -11.17
N LYS A 92 -9.36 -23.45 -9.92
CA LYS A 92 -10.66 -22.91 -9.49
C LYS A 92 -10.44 -21.52 -8.93
N LYS A 93 -11.11 -20.50 -9.49
CA LYS A 93 -11.10 -19.17 -8.87
C LYS A 93 -11.89 -19.24 -7.56
N ILE A 94 -11.30 -18.71 -6.50
CA ILE A 94 -11.93 -18.65 -5.17
C ILE A 94 -12.38 -17.21 -4.91
N PHE A 95 -11.50 -16.25 -5.18
CA PHE A 95 -11.79 -14.84 -4.99
C PHE A 95 -11.41 -14.01 -6.20
N GLN A 96 -12.16 -12.95 -6.41
CA GLN A 96 -11.91 -11.96 -7.46
C GLN A 96 -11.66 -10.59 -6.84
N LYS A 97 -10.72 -9.83 -7.41
CA LYS A 97 -10.43 -8.44 -7.04
C LYS A 97 -10.16 -8.23 -5.53
N VAL A 98 -9.40 -9.14 -4.92
CA VAL A 98 -9.00 -9.02 -3.52
C VAL A 98 -7.73 -8.22 -3.39
N LYS A 99 -7.62 -7.44 -2.31
CA LYS A 99 -6.39 -6.73 -1.99
C LYS A 99 -5.40 -7.69 -1.38
N ILE A 100 -4.18 -7.69 -1.90
CA ILE A 100 -3.03 -8.42 -1.35
C ILE A 100 -2.03 -7.42 -0.79
N LEU A 101 -1.44 -7.75 0.36
CA LEU A 101 -0.45 -6.96 1.05
C LEU A 101 0.78 -7.80 1.31
N ARG A 102 1.96 -7.20 1.16
CA ARG A 102 3.24 -7.78 1.57
C ARG A 102 3.51 -7.41 3.02
N ALA A 103 3.99 -8.36 3.82
CA ALA A 103 4.35 -8.08 5.20
C ALA A 103 5.55 -7.10 5.26
N PRO A 104 5.54 -6.08 6.13
CA PRO A 104 6.63 -5.09 6.20
C PRO A 104 7.98 -5.70 6.58
N ASN A 105 7.97 -6.70 7.46
CA ASN A 105 9.19 -7.31 8.01
C ASN A 105 9.58 -8.62 7.30
N ASN A 106 8.76 -9.11 6.37
CA ASN A 106 9.06 -10.33 5.62
C ASN A 106 8.58 -10.18 4.15
N PRO A 107 9.49 -9.95 3.20
CA PRO A 107 9.13 -9.73 1.80
C PRO A 107 8.56 -10.96 1.10
N HIS A 108 8.69 -12.15 1.70
CA HIS A 108 8.14 -13.40 1.16
C HIS A 108 6.77 -13.74 1.77
N ALA A 109 6.31 -13.00 2.79
CA ALA A 109 5.02 -13.22 3.41
C ALA A 109 3.98 -12.26 2.84
N TYR A 110 2.84 -12.82 2.44
CA TYR A 110 1.73 -12.09 1.85
C TYR A 110 0.43 -12.41 2.58
N SER A 111 -0.48 -11.44 2.58
CA SER A 111 -1.79 -11.57 3.20
C SER A 111 -2.86 -10.96 2.32
N LEU A 112 -4.05 -11.57 2.35
CA LEU A 112 -5.24 -11.02 1.71
C LEU A 112 -6.02 -10.20 2.72
N LEU A 113 -6.46 -9.02 2.30
CA LEU A 113 -7.42 -8.22 3.05
C LEU A 113 -8.83 -8.60 2.58
N LEU A 114 -9.57 -9.28 3.46
CA LEU A 114 -10.88 -9.83 3.18
C LEU A 114 -11.88 -9.39 4.24
N PRO A 115 -13.15 -9.16 3.89
CA PRO A 115 -14.24 -9.09 4.85
C PRO A 115 -14.29 -10.35 5.74
N ASP A 116 -14.69 -10.19 7.00
CA ASP A 116 -14.66 -11.28 7.99
C ASP A 116 -15.47 -12.51 7.55
N ASN A 117 -16.61 -12.31 6.87
CA ASN A 117 -17.42 -13.41 6.33
C ASN A 117 -16.70 -14.22 5.23
N LEU A 118 -15.82 -13.58 4.46
CA LEU A 118 -15.03 -14.23 3.40
C LEU A 118 -13.78 -14.90 3.95
N SER A 119 -13.23 -14.40 5.06
CA SER A 119 -12.07 -15.02 5.72
C SER A 119 -12.34 -16.48 6.08
N SER A 120 -13.54 -16.79 6.58
CA SER A 120 -13.96 -18.15 6.93
C SER A 120 -14.08 -19.07 5.71
N VAL A 121 -14.37 -18.51 4.53
CA VAL A 121 -14.44 -19.28 3.27
C VAL A 121 -13.04 -19.64 2.79
N LEU A 122 -12.08 -18.72 2.91
CA LEU A 122 -10.68 -18.99 2.54
C LEU A 122 -10.09 -20.14 3.38
N MET A 123 -10.40 -20.20 4.68
CA MET A 123 -9.92 -21.24 5.59
C MET A 123 -10.45 -22.65 5.28
N GLN A 124 -11.43 -22.81 4.38
CA GLN A 124 -11.91 -24.12 3.92
C GLN A 124 -11.03 -24.74 2.84
N TYR A 125 -10.06 -24.00 2.32
CA TYR A 125 -9.17 -24.44 1.26
C TYR A 125 -7.76 -24.63 1.80
N ASP A 126 -7.28 -25.86 1.74
CA ASP A 126 -5.88 -26.17 1.93
C ASP A 126 -5.14 -25.78 0.65
N GLY A 127 -4.27 -24.77 0.71
CA GLY A 127 -3.47 -24.28 -0.42
C GLY A 127 -2.54 -25.35 -1.03
N PRO A 128 -1.64 -24.97 -1.97
CA PRO A 128 -1.20 -23.61 -2.27
C PRO A 128 -2.16 -22.85 -3.21
N PHE A 129 -2.07 -21.52 -3.18
CA PHE A 129 -2.87 -20.64 -4.02
C PHE A 129 -2.07 -20.04 -5.18
N PHE A 130 -2.76 -19.60 -6.23
CA PHE A 130 -2.20 -18.79 -7.30
C PHE A 130 -2.84 -17.42 -7.31
N ALA A 131 -2.04 -16.39 -7.54
CA ALA A 131 -2.53 -15.02 -7.67
C ALA A 131 -2.34 -14.48 -9.10
N VAL A 132 -3.37 -13.86 -9.66
CA VAL A 132 -3.32 -13.16 -10.94
C VAL A 132 -3.49 -11.67 -10.69
N ILE A 133 -2.50 -10.87 -11.06
CA ILE A 133 -2.53 -9.41 -10.84
C ILE A 133 -3.61 -8.77 -11.71
N GLN A 134 -4.43 -7.94 -11.08
CA GLN A 134 -5.44 -7.14 -11.73
C GLN A 134 -4.97 -5.68 -11.83
N ASN A 135 -5.47 -4.97 -12.84
CA ASN A 135 -5.16 -3.56 -13.02
C ASN A 135 -5.75 -2.73 -11.85
N LYS A 136 -4.93 -1.87 -11.25
CA LYS A 136 -5.30 -0.99 -10.13
C LYS A 136 -6.40 0.03 -10.52
N SER A 137 -6.60 0.30 -11.81
CA SER A 137 -7.60 1.26 -12.31
C SER A 137 -9.05 0.78 -12.22
N GLU A 138 -9.30 -0.50 -11.91
CA GLU A 138 -10.65 -0.99 -11.64
C GLU A 138 -11.02 -0.74 -10.17
N THR A 139 -11.45 0.49 -9.90
CA THR A 139 -11.68 1.14 -8.59
C THR A 139 -12.66 0.45 -7.62
N SER A 140 -13.19 -0.73 -7.91
CA SER A 140 -14.08 -1.44 -6.99
C SER A 140 -13.45 -2.77 -6.56
N ALA A 141 -12.57 -2.70 -5.55
CA ALA A 141 -12.12 -3.87 -4.80
C ALA A 141 -13.26 -4.33 -3.87
N ASN A 142 -14.37 -4.78 -4.45
CA ASN A 142 -15.38 -5.52 -3.70
C ASN A 142 -15.10 -7.00 -3.92
N PRO A 143 -14.53 -7.71 -2.93
CA PRO A 143 -14.14 -9.08 -3.09
C PRO A 143 -15.39 -9.93 -3.31
N ALA A 144 -15.51 -10.51 -4.50
CA ALA A 144 -16.56 -11.45 -4.84
C ALA A 144 -16.02 -12.88 -4.74
N ILE A 145 -16.81 -13.77 -4.16
CA ILE A 145 -16.60 -15.21 -4.34
C ILE A 145 -17.13 -15.55 -5.75
N ASP A 146 -16.39 -16.35 -6.50
CA ASP A 146 -16.89 -16.88 -7.77
C ASP A 146 -18.19 -17.69 -7.50
N GLU A 147 -19.32 -17.30 -8.10
CA GLU A 147 -20.66 -17.84 -7.82
C GLU A 147 -20.75 -19.37 -8.01
N HIS A 148 -19.85 -19.95 -8.79
CA HIS A 148 -19.74 -21.41 -8.96
C HIS A 148 -19.33 -22.17 -7.69
N VAL A 149 -18.97 -21.49 -6.60
CA VAL A 149 -18.62 -22.11 -5.32
C VAL A 149 -19.83 -22.36 -4.41
N GLN A 150 -20.94 -21.62 -4.55
CA GLN A 150 -21.95 -21.54 -3.47
C GLN A 150 -23.23 -22.38 -3.63
N THR A 151 -23.45 -23.17 -4.69
CA THR A 151 -24.75 -23.86 -4.83
C THR A 151 -24.65 -25.35 -5.14
N LYS A 152 -24.08 -26.14 -4.22
CA LYS A 152 -24.54 -27.52 -4.05
C LYS A 152 -25.65 -27.56 -3.00
N LYS A 153 -26.82 -26.98 -3.34
CA LYS A 153 -28.05 -27.15 -2.56
C LYS A 153 -28.46 -28.62 -2.69
N THR A 154 -28.30 -29.39 -1.62
CA THR A 154 -28.72 -30.79 -1.55
C THR A 154 -30.22 -30.88 -1.84
N VAL A 155 -30.57 -31.33 -3.04
CA VAL A 155 -31.97 -31.66 -3.37
C VAL A 155 -32.29 -32.94 -2.59
N LYS A 156 -33.06 -32.80 -1.51
CA LYS A 156 -33.64 -33.92 -0.78
C LYS A 156 -34.73 -34.50 -1.68
N ILE A 157 -34.46 -35.65 -2.29
CA ILE A 157 -35.47 -36.42 -3.02
C ILE A 157 -36.31 -37.14 -1.97
N GLU A 158 -37.50 -36.64 -1.71
CA GLU A 158 -38.49 -37.33 -0.90
C GLU A 158 -39.22 -38.33 -1.80
N TYR A 159 -39.04 -39.62 -1.53
CA TYR A 159 -39.82 -40.67 -2.19
C TYR A 159 -41.20 -40.70 -1.56
N ASN A 160 -42.19 -40.17 -2.29
CA ASN A 160 -43.58 -40.42 -1.94
C ASN A 160 -43.94 -41.82 -2.44
N GLY A 161 -43.83 -42.81 -1.55
CA GLY A 161 -44.16 -44.20 -1.82
C GLY A 161 -45.55 -44.56 -1.30
N GLY A 162 -46.38 -45.09 -2.20
CA GLY A 162 -47.45 -46.08 -1.92
C GLY A 162 -48.73 -45.55 -1.31
#